data_AF-A0A1V4CZ73-F1
#
_entry.id   AF-A0A1V4CZ73-F1
#
_cell.length_a   1.000
_cell.length_b   1.000
_cell.length_c   1.000
_cell.angle_alpha   90.00
_cell.angle_beta   90.00
_cell.angle_gamma   90.00
#
_symmetry.space_group_name_H-M   'P 1'
#
loop_
_entity.id
_entity.type
_entity.pdbx_description
1 polymer ?
#
loop_
_entity_poly.entity_id
_entity_poly.type
_entity_poly.pdbx_seq_one_letter_code
_entity_poly.pdbx_strand_id
1 'polypeptide(L)'
;MTESQAPRIHQPPIVVLGVQQNDPPFRLVEIGGELVGKAHSVLDVIGIAREVGLGDVDLDDPDVVRWVGGDKFTWTSFWPPNRPYGERRG
;
A
#
# COMPACT_ATOMS: atom_id res chain seq x y z
N MET A 1 10.62 8.59 -37.68
CA MET A 1 9.45 8.50 -36.79
C MET A 1 9.83 7.51 -35.71
N THR A 2 10.25 7.97 -34.53
CA THR A 2 10.49 7.09 -33.39
C THR A 2 9.65 7.66 -32.27
N GLU A 3 8.44 7.11 -32.12
CA GLU A 3 7.63 7.37 -30.94
C GLU A 3 8.26 6.58 -29.80
N SER A 4 9.05 7.24 -28.98
CA SER A 4 9.56 6.68 -27.73
C SER A 4 8.36 6.45 -26.82
N GLN A 5 7.81 5.24 -26.87
CA GLN A 5 6.76 4.81 -25.96
C GLN A 5 7.41 4.67 -24.57
N ALA A 6 7.50 5.79 -23.85
CA ALA A 6 7.88 5.79 -22.45
C ALA A 6 7.01 4.74 -21.73
N PRO A 7 7.57 3.96 -20.79
CA PRO A 7 6.74 3.09 -19.96
C PRO A 7 5.66 3.97 -19.35
N ARG A 8 4.41 3.73 -19.73
CA ARG A 8 3.28 4.31 -19.00
C ARG A 8 3.35 3.62 -17.64
N ILE A 9 4.05 4.23 -16.70
CA ILE A 9 4.07 3.78 -15.33
C ILE A 9 2.64 4.07 -14.85
N HIS A 10 1.76 3.09 -15.04
CA HIS A 10 0.44 3.09 -14.42
C HIS A 10 0.71 2.92 -12.93
N GLN A 11 0.86 4.05 -12.23
CA GLN A 11 0.88 4.01 -10.79
C GLN A 11 -0.54 3.68 -10.35
N PRO A 12 -0.73 2.64 -9.52
CA PRO A 12 -2.02 2.33 -8.95
C PRO A 12 -2.57 3.56 -8.26
N PRO A 13 -3.86 3.85 -8.44
CA PRO A 13 -4.48 5.03 -7.89
C PRO A 13 -4.41 5.03 -6.38
N ILE A 14 -4.38 3.87 -5.71
CA ILE A 14 -4.27 3.74 -4.26
C ILE A 14 -2.98 3.00 -3.90
N VAL A 15 -2.18 3.59 -3.00
CA VAL A 15 -1.00 2.96 -2.41
C VAL A 15 -1.19 2.89 -0.91
N VAL A 16 -1.16 1.68 -0.35
CA VAL A 16 -1.22 1.45 1.09
C VAL A 16 0.18 1.14 1.58
N LEU A 17 0.76 2.08 2.35
CA LEU A 17 2.11 1.98 2.86
C LEU A 17 2.27 0.87 3.92
N GLY A 18 3.52 0.64 4.33
CA GLY A 18 3.86 -0.33 5.38
C GLY A 18 3.20 -0.02 6.73
N VAL A 19 3.02 -1.07 7.54
CA VAL A 19 2.44 -0.97 8.89
C VAL A 19 3.28 -0.05 9.77
N GLN A 20 2.63 0.97 10.34
CA GLN A 20 3.17 1.84 11.36
C GLN A 20 2.98 1.20 12.74
N GLN A 21 4.06 1.06 13.50
CA GLN A 21 4.06 0.46 14.84
C GLN A 21 3.58 1.47 15.90
N ASN A 22 2.32 1.87 15.80
CA ASN A 22 1.63 2.66 16.82
C ASN A 22 0.62 1.80 17.58
N ASP A 23 -0.03 2.36 18.60
CA ASP A 23 -1.09 1.69 19.36
C ASP A 23 -2.44 2.43 19.19
N PRO A 24 -3.37 1.91 18.36
CA PRO A 24 -3.29 0.69 17.56
C PRO A 24 -2.45 0.86 16.27
N PRO A 25 -1.94 -0.24 15.68
CA PRO A 25 -1.23 -0.21 14.40
C PRO A 25 -2.11 0.35 13.28
N PHE A 26 -1.49 0.99 12.30
CA PHE A 26 -2.18 1.53 11.14
C PHE A 26 -1.28 1.52 9.91
N ARG A 27 -1.88 1.71 8.74
CA ARG A 27 -1.19 1.96 7.47
C ARG A 27 -1.59 3.33 6.96
N LEU A 28 -0.67 4.01 6.28
CA LEU A 28 -0.96 5.25 5.58
C LEU A 28 -1.49 4.93 4.17
N VAL A 29 -2.48 5.68 3.71
CA VAL A 29 -3.09 5.53 2.39
C VAL A 29 -2.75 6.76 1.56
N GLU A 30 -2.15 6.53 0.40
CA GLU A 30 -1.90 7.54 -0.63
C GLU A 30 -2.84 7.31 -1.80
N ILE A 31 -3.35 8.40 -2.40
CA ILE A 31 -4.14 8.36 -3.63
C ILE A 31 -3.57 9.35 -4.62
N GLY A 32 -3.21 8.87 -5.82
CA GLY A 32 -2.58 9.71 -6.84
C GLY A 32 -1.25 10.35 -6.40
N GLY A 33 -0.56 9.74 -5.43
CA GLY A 33 0.68 10.25 -4.84
C GLY A 33 0.50 11.19 -3.64
N GLU A 34 -0.73 11.52 -3.26
CA GLU A 34 -1.03 12.37 -2.11
C GLU A 34 -1.48 11.55 -0.90
N LEU A 35 -0.99 11.88 0.29
CA LEU A 35 -1.40 11.20 1.52
C LEU A 35 -2.81 11.62 1.93
N VAL A 36 -3.76 10.68 1.88
CA VAL A 36 -5.18 10.96 2.14
C VAL A 36 -5.65 10.55 3.53
N GLY A 37 -5.00 9.59 4.19
CA GLY A 37 -5.46 9.14 5.50
C GLY A 37 -4.72 7.98 6.13
N LYS A 38 -5.26 7.55 7.28
CA LYS A 38 -4.82 6.37 8.04
C LYS A 38 -5.89 5.30 7.93
N ALA A 39 -5.48 4.07 7.69
CA ALA A 39 -6.32 2.89 7.74
C ALA A 39 -5.84 1.97 8.87
N HIS A 40 -6.76 1.46 9.67
CA HIS A 40 -6.50 0.43 10.68
C HIS A 40 -6.95 -0.95 10.20
N SER A 41 -7.73 -1.01 9.13
CA SER A 41 -8.21 -2.22 8.50
C SER A 41 -8.45 -2.03 7.01
N VAL A 42 -8.74 -3.14 6.32
CA VAL A 42 -9.16 -3.14 4.91
C VAL A 42 -10.43 -2.31 4.70
N LEU A 43 -11.35 -2.33 5.66
CA LEU A 43 -12.61 -1.58 5.57
C LEU A 43 -12.36 -0.07 5.51
N ASP A 44 -11.33 0.42 6.21
CA ASP A 44 -10.98 1.83 6.18
C ASP A 44 -10.43 2.24 4.82
N VAL A 45 -9.66 1.36 4.14
CA VAL A 45 -9.18 1.62 2.77
C VAL A 45 -10.37 1.75 1.80
N ILE A 46 -11.38 0.89 1.93
CA ILE A 46 -12.61 0.97 1.14
C ILE A 46 -13.38 2.27 1.46
N GLY A 47 -13.48 2.62 2.75
CA GLY A 47 -14.11 3.86 3.19
C GLY A 47 -13.45 5.09 2.57
N ILE A 48 -12.12 5.19 2.68
CA ILE A 48 -11.32 6.27 2.09
C ILE A 48 -11.52 6.33 0.57
N ALA A 49 -11.47 5.18 -0.13
CA ALA A 49 -11.69 5.13 -1.58
C ALA A 49 -13.07 5.66 -1.98
N ARG A 50 -14.11 5.32 -1.20
CA ARG A 50 -15.47 5.83 -1.43
C ARG A 50 -15.58 7.32 -1.15
N GLU A 51 -14.95 7.82 -0.09
CA GLU A 51 -14.95 9.25 0.26
C GLU A 51 -14.33 10.13 -0.83
N VAL A 52 -13.32 9.61 -1.55
CA VAL A 52 -12.71 10.31 -2.70
C VAL A 52 -13.39 10.02 -4.04
N GLY A 53 -14.47 9.23 -4.07
CA GLY A 53 -15.26 8.96 -5.26
C GLY A 53 -14.74 7.84 -6.18
N LEU A 54 -13.82 7.00 -5.71
CA LEU A 54 -13.30 5.85 -6.49
C LEU A 54 -14.25 4.64 -6.52
N GLY A 55 -15.29 4.63 -5.68
CA GLY A 55 -16.29 3.56 -5.64
C GLY A 55 -15.80 2.28 -4.97
N ASP A 56 -16.40 1.15 -5.34
CA ASP A 56 -15.98 -0.18 -4.87
C ASP A 56 -14.77 -0.64 -5.68
N VAL A 57 -13.59 -0.51 -5.07
CA VAL A 57 -12.31 -0.90 -5.65
C VAL A 57 -12.01 -2.38 -5.44
N ASP A 58 -11.41 -3.02 -6.45
CA ASP A 58 -10.83 -4.36 -6.27
C ASP A 58 -9.49 -4.22 -5.54
N LEU A 59 -9.41 -4.80 -4.33
CA LEU A 59 -8.24 -4.71 -3.47
C LEU A 59 -7.15 -5.73 -3.82
N ASP A 60 -7.47 -6.71 -4.66
CA ASP A 60 -6.55 -7.72 -5.16
C ASP A 60 -5.91 -7.31 -6.49
N ASP A 61 -6.48 -6.33 -7.20
CA ASP A 61 -5.92 -5.80 -8.43
C ASP A 61 -4.73 -4.86 -8.11
N PRO A 62 -3.49 -5.25 -8.44
CA PRO A 62 -2.31 -4.44 -8.17
C PRO A 62 -2.27 -3.15 -8.99
N ASP A 63 -3.03 -3.04 -10.08
CA ASP A 63 -3.18 -1.81 -10.87
C ASP A 63 -4.19 -0.84 -10.23
N VAL A 64 -4.98 -1.30 -9.25
CA VAL A 64 -5.93 -0.49 -8.47
C VAL A 64 -5.37 -0.16 -7.08
N VAL A 65 -4.93 -1.19 -6.33
CA VAL A 65 -4.41 -1.05 -4.97
C VAL A 65 -3.07 -1.74 -4.83
N ARG A 66 -2.07 -0.97 -4.42
CA ARG A 66 -0.74 -1.49 -4.13
C ARG A 66 -0.45 -1.51 -2.64
N TRP A 67 -0.17 -2.70 -2.12
CA TRP A 67 0.21 -2.92 -0.73
C TRP A 67 1.74 -2.93 -0.59
N VAL A 68 2.26 -2.10 0.31
CA VAL A 68 3.70 -2.03 0.63
C VAL A 68 3.93 -2.63 2.01
N GLY A 69 5.02 -3.37 2.19
CA GLY A 69 5.39 -3.93 3.49
C GLY A 69 4.41 -5.00 4.01
N GLY A 70 3.78 -5.74 3.10
CA GLY A 70 2.79 -6.79 3.37
C GLY A 70 1.64 -6.73 2.38
N ASP A 71 0.60 -7.52 2.63
CA ASP A 71 -0.63 -7.55 1.83
C ASP A 71 -1.83 -6.93 2.59
N LYS A 72 -3.02 -7.05 2.00
CA LYS A 72 -4.29 -6.59 2.59
C LYS A 72 -4.66 -7.24 3.92
N PHE A 73 -4.00 -8.34 4.31
CA PHE A 73 -4.24 -9.02 5.59
C PHE A 73 -3.17 -8.72 6.64
N THR A 74 -2.11 -8.00 6.26
CA THR A 74 -0.97 -7.71 7.13
C THR A 74 -1.17 -6.36 7.85
N TRP A 75 -1.80 -6.35 9.02
CA TRP A 75 -2.04 -5.10 9.79
C TRP A 75 -1.20 -4.97 11.05
N THR A 76 -0.47 -6.02 11.40
CA THR A 76 0.47 -6.03 12.52
C THR A 76 1.85 -6.33 11.98
N SER A 77 2.87 -5.65 12.52
CA SER A 77 4.25 -6.00 12.23
C SER A 77 4.60 -7.24 13.04
N PHE A 78 4.37 -8.44 12.48
CA PHE A 78 4.72 -9.70 13.15
C PHE A 78 6.23 -10.03 13.12
N TRP A 79 7.08 -9.07 12.71
CA TRP A 79 8.53 -9.25 12.58
C TRP A 79 9.32 -8.29 13.49
N PRO A 80 10.39 -8.77 14.19
CA PRO A 80 11.22 -7.92 15.05
C PRO A 80 12.09 -6.97 14.21
N PRO A 81 12.38 -5.75 14.70
CA PRO A 81 12.96 -4.65 13.91
C PRO A 81 14.46 -4.78 13.58
N ASN A 82 15.07 -5.97 13.67
CA ASN A 82 16.48 -6.12 13.32
C ASN A 82 16.84 -7.56 12.93
N ARG A 83 16.84 -7.84 11.63
CA ARG A 83 17.78 -8.82 11.06
C ARG A 83 18.64 -8.08 10.04
N PRO A 84 19.95 -7.93 10.28
CA PRO A 84 20.84 -7.44 9.23
C PRO A 84 20.78 -8.41 8.05
N TYR A 85 20.67 -7.85 6.85
CA TYR A 85 20.76 -8.60 5.60
C TYR A 85 22.20 -9.11 5.46
N GLY A 86 22.51 -10.29 6.00
CA GLY A 86 23.88 -10.79 5.97
C GLY A 86 24.19 -11.98 6.85
N GLU A 87 23.37 -13.03 6.86
CA GLU A 87 23.82 -14.32 7.40
C GLU A 87 23.39 -15.45 6.46
N ARG A 88 24.03 -15.49 5.29
CA ARG A 88 24.14 -16.71 4.50
C ARG A 88 25.28 -17.52 5.09
N ARG A 89 24.89 -18.58 5.81
CA ARG A 89 25.54 -19.88 5.99
C ARG A 89 27.00 -19.97 5.49
N GLY A 90 27.92 -20.16 6.42
CA GLY A 90 29.11 -21.01 6.27
C GLY A 90 28.89 -22.30 7.06
#